data_AF-A0A0B1S4S4-F1
#
_entry.id   AF-A0A0B1S4S4-F1
#
_cell.length_a   1.000
_cell.length_b   1.000
_cell.length_c   1.000
_cell.angle_alpha   90.00
_cell.angle_beta   90.00
_cell.angle_gamma   90.00
#
_symmetry.space_group_name_H-M   'P 1'
#
loop_
_entity.id
_entity.type
_entity.pdbx_description
1 polymer ?
#
loop_
_entity_poly.entity_id
_entity_poly.type
_entity_poly.pdbx_seq_one_letter_code
_entity_poly.pdbx_strand_id
1 'polypeptide(L)'
;MASSIKFQCLQRICNVPLIDFTLSWIMRTEVQKVMLVVSEKNASFMDKVERRWKHCFESLSLICCKNSMSVGDALRELDTRGLLTGDFLLISNPATFTSSTLQAQIAAYRQRRSENKNNVMTLIYSDFKTTRNAVIGIEKSTKKLKVYHKQEDPTQLDIDKPHFIADAVIHRDIVDSGIAICSLNISAQFSDNFDFQHRDDVIREILVNEEILLQNIHVEVLPPSEAALSVIDYCSLLIVNNLLMERWFYPLVPDKMASDDCCGFNALPGNVYVEVNEQDFGRLSPVGSVCKGAFNTVFGSKCDVHESATISCSTVGRGTSIGANSVLINCIIGENCVIGENCHLEESVVGNDVRIPDGAQLQKYSIISDGVSYPADLDIAPGSAVCSSSPHEDFEETIKCKSVKDVHIWTLANGGPFWTINGRRMDSGNGSLGEDNESDLATESEVAEAPELDATAQFYEEVVESMERIQGFTFSNQQMHNLILEINSSKLAYNISMEDVAKFVFSAFLSLPGNETWPGLKELCSKWVLLFTNYYKPKKSQIQLLLAIEDRYKENAKDFGPIVPRLVHFLYNDLDVLEEDSILEWAGTIDEASELRRIIKPVVEWLQQDSDEDEDESEGE
;
A
#
# COMPACT_ATOMS: atom_id res chain seq x y z
N MET A 1 8.35 -11.62 11.71
CA MET A 1 7.91 -12.76 10.87
C MET A 1 8.74 -14.01 11.13
N ALA A 2 10.04 -13.93 11.43
CA ALA A 2 10.86 -15.12 11.66
C ALA A 2 10.76 -15.72 13.08
N SER A 3 10.69 -14.94 14.17
CA SER A 3 10.53 -15.50 15.53
C SER A 3 9.14 -16.10 15.73
N SER A 4 9.06 -17.21 16.47
CA SER A 4 7.83 -17.94 16.79
C SER A 4 6.77 -16.98 17.36
N ILE A 5 5.81 -16.54 16.51
CA ILE A 5 4.63 -15.70 16.81
C ILE A 5 4.71 -14.97 18.16
N LYS A 6 5.75 -14.14 18.34
CA LYS A 6 5.86 -13.19 19.45
C LYS A 6 5.54 -11.85 18.83
N PHE A 7 4.40 -11.29 19.25
CA PHE A 7 3.87 -10.02 18.78
C PHE A 7 4.96 -8.95 18.77
N GLN A 8 5.00 -8.13 17.71
CA GLN A 8 6.04 -7.11 17.52
C GLN A 8 6.19 -6.20 18.75
N CYS A 9 5.09 -5.90 19.46
CA CYS A 9 5.10 -5.08 20.68
C CYS A 9 5.65 -5.79 21.93
N LEU A 10 5.66 -7.12 21.97
CA LEU A 10 6.21 -7.92 23.05
C LEU A 10 7.66 -8.35 22.78
N GLN A 11 8.18 -8.06 21.58
CA GLN A 11 9.59 -8.21 21.30
C GLN A 11 10.39 -7.40 22.31
N ARG A 12 11.44 -8.01 22.84
CA ARG A 12 12.30 -7.39 23.85
C ARG A 12 13.41 -6.59 23.18
N ILE A 13 13.65 -5.41 23.71
CA ILE A 13 14.78 -4.53 23.40
C ILE A 13 15.47 -4.20 24.73
N CYS A 14 16.81 -4.26 24.79
CA CYS A 14 17.53 -4.19 26.07
C CYS A 14 16.95 -5.14 27.16
N ASN A 15 16.48 -6.33 26.78
CA ASN A 15 15.80 -7.32 27.64
C ASN A 15 14.47 -6.86 28.29
N VAL A 16 13.85 -5.78 27.81
CA VAL A 16 12.55 -5.28 28.27
C VAL A 16 11.57 -5.26 27.08
N PRO A 17 10.29 -5.70 27.24
CA PRO A 17 9.30 -5.63 26.17
C PRO A 17 9.09 -4.20 25.65
N LEU A 18 8.99 -4.02 24.33
CA LEU A 18 8.81 -2.71 23.70
C LEU A 18 7.58 -1.95 24.23
N ILE A 19 6.46 -2.66 24.45
CA ILE A 19 5.23 -2.07 24.98
C ILE A 19 5.42 -1.43 26.36
N ASP A 20 6.32 -1.98 27.20
CA ASP A 20 6.56 -1.46 28.54
C ASP A 20 7.26 -0.09 28.48
N PHE A 21 8.15 0.14 27.49
CA PHE A 21 8.71 1.46 27.24
C PHE A 21 7.64 2.47 26.83
N THR A 22 6.72 2.06 25.96
CA THR A 22 5.61 2.91 25.49
C THR A 22 4.64 3.24 26.61
N LEU A 23 4.22 2.27 27.42
CA LEU A 23 3.32 2.52 28.56
C LEU A 23 4.01 3.34 29.65
N SER A 24 5.29 3.06 29.95
CA SER A 24 6.09 3.88 30.87
C SER A 24 6.21 5.32 30.39
N TRP A 25 6.31 5.53 29.08
CA TRP A 25 6.32 6.85 28.50
C TRP A 25 4.96 7.54 28.63
N ILE A 26 3.86 6.88 28.25
CA ILE A 26 2.50 7.44 28.32
C ILE A 26 2.16 7.85 29.76
N MET A 27 2.59 7.07 30.76
CA MET A 27 2.41 7.40 32.19
C MET A 27 3.03 8.76 32.58
N ARG A 28 4.03 9.25 31.83
CA ARG A 28 4.68 10.54 32.06
C ARG A 28 3.99 11.70 31.32
N THR A 29 3.00 11.41 30.48
CA THR A 29 2.21 12.40 29.73
C THR A 29 0.94 12.78 30.51
N GLU A 30 0.17 13.73 29.99
CA GLU A 30 -1.13 14.11 30.57
C GLU A 30 -2.27 13.10 30.26
N VAL A 31 -1.98 12.00 29.57
CA VAL A 31 -2.98 10.99 29.17
C VAL A 31 -3.37 10.11 30.37
N GLN A 32 -4.65 10.15 30.73
CA GLN A 32 -5.20 9.42 31.88
C GLN A 32 -5.91 8.12 31.51
N LYS A 33 -6.54 8.08 30.33
CA LYS A 33 -7.31 6.95 29.82
C LYS A 33 -6.62 6.36 28.61
N VAL A 34 -6.27 5.08 28.70
CA VAL A 34 -5.51 4.36 27.68
C VAL A 34 -6.35 3.18 27.17
N MET A 35 -6.42 3.06 25.86
CA MET A 35 -7.12 1.98 25.16
C MET A 35 -6.09 1.17 24.37
N LEU A 36 -5.92 -0.10 24.72
CA LEU A 36 -5.09 -1.05 23.98
C LEU A 36 -5.99 -1.82 23.02
N VAL A 37 -5.91 -1.49 21.74
CA VAL A 37 -6.69 -2.17 20.70
C VAL A 37 -5.90 -3.34 20.16
N VAL A 38 -6.50 -4.53 20.21
CA VAL A 38 -5.85 -5.79 19.84
C VAL A 38 -6.78 -6.65 18.99
N SER A 39 -6.20 -7.38 18.04
CA SER A 39 -6.93 -8.44 17.34
C SER A 39 -7.32 -9.55 18.34
N GLU A 40 -8.48 -10.19 18.16
CA GLU A 40 -9.00 -11.26 19.02
C GLU A 40 -7.99 -12.41 19.19
N LYS A 41 -7.24 -12.75 18.13
CA LYS A 41 -6.18 -13.76 18.16
C LYS A 41 -5.07 -13.46 19.18
N ASN A 42 -4.92 -12.19 19.56
CA ASN A 42 -3.77 -11.67 20.31
C ASN A 42 -4.15 -11.23 21.73
N ALA A 43 -5.44 -11.25 22.07
CA ALA A 43 -5.98 -10.74 23.33
C ALA A 43 -5.34 -11.41 24.56
N SER A 44 -5.19 -12.73 24.53
CA SER A 44 -4.65 -13.51 25.66
C SER A 44 -3.23 -13.12 26.07
N PHE A 45 -2.43 -12.59 25.14
CA PHE A 45 -1.06 -12.16 25.41
C PHE A 45 -1.02 -10.79 26.10
N MET A 46 -2.00 -9.94 25.79
CA MET A 46 -2.07 -8.57 26.30
C MET A 46 -2.79 -8.48 27.64
N ASP A 47 -3.57 -9.49 28.05
CA ASP A 47 -4.16 -9.60 29.39
C ASP A 47 -3.13 -9.42 30.51
N LYS A 48 -1.92 -9.99 30.33
CA LYS A 48 -0.84 -9.86 31.32
C LYS A 48 -0.34 -8.42 31.42
N VAL A 49 -0.20 -7.76 30.27
CA VAL A 49 0.22 -6.35 30.18
C VAL A 49 -0.82 -5.44 30.81
N GLU A 50 -2.11 -5.64 30.48
CA GLU A 50 -3.21 -4.89 31.09
C GLU A 50 -3.18 -5.02 32.61
N ARG A 51 -3.15 -6.25 33.15
CA ARG A 51 -3.12 -6.46 34.60
C ARG A 51 -1.94 -5.78 35.28
N ARG A 52 -0.76 -5.78 34.65
CA ARG A 52 0.43 -5.12 35.18
C ARG A 52 0.25 -3.61 35.21
N TRP A 53 -0.19 -3.00 34.12
CA TRP A 53 -0.22 -1.54 33.97
C TRP A 53 -1.52 -0.88 34.42
N LYS A 54 -2.55 -1.66 34.76
CA LYS A 54 -3.89 -1.15 35.12
C LYS A 54 -3.88 -0.13 36.25
N HIS A 55 -2.94 -0.25 37.19
CA HIS A 55 -2.84 0.65 38.35
C HIS A 55 -2.06 1.94 38.06
N CYS A 56 -1.39 2.04 36.91
CA CYS A 56 -0.61 3.22 36.52
C CYS A 56 -1.47 4.31 35.84
N PHE A 57 -2.69 3.97 35.43
CA PHE A 57 -3.62 4.86 34.70
C PHE A 57 -4.96 4.95 35.43
N GLU A 58 -5.74 6.01 35.17
CA GLU A 58 -7.12 6.10 35.68
C GLU A 58 -7.99 5.01 35.05
N SER A 59 -7.77 4.76 33.76
CA SER A 59 -8.42 3.67 33.03
C SER A 59 -7.46 3.12 32.00
N LEU A 60 -7.16 1.82 32.10
CA LEU A 60 -6.50 1.05 31.05
C LEU A 60 -7.50 -0.04 30.62
N SER A 61 -7.86 -0.06 29.35
CA SER A 61 -8.84 -1.01 28.80
C SER A 61 -8.27 -1.75 27.61
N LEU A 62 -8.43 -3.07 27.62
CA LEU A 62 -8.11 -3.93 26.49
C LEU A 62 -9.35 -4.09 25.60
N ILE A 63 -9.24 -3.66 24.34
CA ILE A 63 -10.33 -3.68 23.37
C ILE A 63 -10.01 -4.72 22.31
N CYS A 64 -10.78 -5.80 22.33
CA CYS A 64 -10.63 -6.89 21.37
C CYS A 64 -11.48 -6.62 20.12
N CYS A 65 -10.84 -6.67 18.96
CA CYS A 65 -11.45 -6.49 17.64
C CYS A 65 -11.34 -7.80 16.85
N LYS A 66 -12.46 -8.31 16.33
CA LYS A 66 -12.52 -9.64 15.70
C LYS A 66 -11.70 -9.74 14.42
N ASN A 67 -11.73 -8.69 13.59
CA ASN A 67 -11.09 -8.65 12.27
C ASN A 67 -10.33 -7.33 12.03
N SER A 68 -9.62 -6.80 13.04
CA SER A 68 -8.79 -5.60 12.85
C SER A 68 -7.40 -6.01 12.36
N MET A 69 -7.08 -5.63 11.12
CA MET A 69 -5.78 -5.86 10.48
C MET A 69 -5.02 -4.56 10.24
N SER A 70 -5.74 -3.43 10.28
CA SER A 70 -5.19 -2.09 10.05
C SER A 70 -5.54 -1.11 11.17
N VAL A 71 -4.87 0.05 11.17
CA VAL A 71 -5.16 1.15 12.11
C VAL A 71 -6.55 1.72 11.82
N GLY A 72 -6.96 1.77 10.55
CA GLY A 72 -8.29 2.16 10.13
C GLY A 72 -9.37 1.25 10.71
N ASP A 73 -9.21 -0.07 10.59
CA ASP A 73 -10.19 -1.02 11.15
C ASP A 73 -10.34 -0.87 12.66
N ALA A 74 -9.21 -0.64 13.36
CA ALA A 74 -9.21 -0.41 14.79
C ALA A 74 -10.01 0.85 15.15
N LEU A 75 -9.77 1.97 14.46
CA LEU A 75 -10.47 3.23 14.71
C LEU A 75 -11.96 3.13 14.37
N ARG A 76 -12.35 2.49 13.26
CA ARG A 76 -13.76 2.27 12.89
C ARG A 76 -14.51 1.48 13.94
N GLU A 77 -13.88 0.43 14.49
CA GLU A 77 -14.50 -0.37 15.55
C GLU A 77 -14.66 0.44 16.84
N LEU A 78 -13.68 1.27 17.19
CA LEU A 78 -13.77 2.18 18.34
C LEU A 78 -14.88 3.21 18.19
N ASP A 79 -15.04 3.76 16.98
CA ASP A 79 -16.08 4.71 16.61
C ASP A 79 -17.47 4.07 16.67
N THR A 80 -17.62 2.87 16.09
CA THR A 80 -18.86 2.07 16.11
C THR A 80 -19.30 1.75 17.54
N ARG A 81 -18.34 1.48 18.44
CA ARG A 81 -18.60 1.24 19.87
C ARG A 81 -18.78 2.52 20.68
N GLY A 82 -18.56 3.71 20.10
CA GLY A 82 -18.68 5.01 20.78
C GLY A 82 -17.68 5.21 21.92
N LEU A 83 -16.50 4.59 21.84
CA LEU A 83 -15.50 4.61 22.91
C LEU A 83 -14.63 5.88 22.91
N LEU A 84 -14.55 6.55 21.77
CA LEU A 84 -13.82 7.82 21.61
C LEU A 84 -14.76 9.00 21.91
N THR A 85 -14.52 9.69 23.02
CA THR A 85 -15.39 10.80 23.48
C THR A 85 -14.78 12.19 23.34
N GLY A 86 -13.52 12.30 22.93
CA GLY A 86 -12.83 13.58 22.78
C GLY A 86 -11.54 13.45 21.99
N ASP A 87 -10.76 14.53 21.96
CA ASP A 87 -9.43 14.54 21.33
C ASP A 87 -8.52 13.49 21.99
N PHE A 88 -7.76 12.76 21.18
CA PHE A 88 -6.98 11.61 21.62
C PHE A 88 -5.57 11.61 21.04
N LEU A 89 -4.66 10.91 21.72
CA LEU A 89 -3.31 10.64 21.23
C LEU A 89 -3.32 9.29 20.50
N LEU A 90 -3.07 9.31 19.20
CA LEU A 90 -2.96 8.12 18.36
C LEU A 90 -1.50 7.68 18.27
N ILE A 91 -1.24 6.44 18.71
CA ILE A 91 0.04 5.75 18.55
C ILE A 91 -0.20 4.60 17.58
N SER A 92 0.26 4.75 16.34
CA SER A 92 -0.06 3.81 15.25
C SER A 92 0.65 2.47 15.41
N ASN A 93 1.85 2.49 16.01
CA ASN A 93 2.65 1.31 16.31
C ASN A 93 2.94 1.28 17.82
N PRO A 94 2.51 0.25 18.56
CA PRO A 94 2.77 0.13 19.99
C PRO A 94 4.25 0.09 20.39
N ALA A 95 5.18 -0.13 19.46
CA ALA A 95 6.62 -0.03 19.68
C ALA A 95 7.15 1.40 19.43
N THR A 96 6.46 2.41 19.97
CA THR A 96 6.77 3.83 19.76
C THR A 96 6.83 4.56 21.09
N PHE A 97 7.90 5.30 21.33
CA PHE A 97 8.06 6.09 22.55
C PHE A 97 8.99 7.29 22.32
N THR A 98 8.96 8.25 23.25
CA THR A 98 9.79 9.45 23.20
C THR A 98 10.34 9.83 24.57
N SER A 99 11.48 10.53 24.59
CA SER A 99 12.01 11.12 25.82
C SER A 99 11.11 12.26 26.36
N SER A 100 10.40 12.94 25.45
CA SER A 100 9.53 14.09 25.73
C SER A 100 8.24 13.70 26.46
N THR A 101 7.67 14.61 27.25
CA THR A 101 6.31 14.45 27.80
C THR A 101 5.23 14.93 26.85
N LEU A 102 5.62 15.53 25.71
CA LEU A 102 4.75 16.18 24.73
C LEU A 102 3.84 17.29 25.30
N GLN A 103 4.11 17.78 26.50
CA GLN A 103 3.23 18.75 27.18
C GLN A 103 3.08 20.04 26.37
N ALA A 104 4.16 20.56 25.80
CA ALA A 104 4.13 21.77 24.97
C ALA A 104 3.34 21.53 23.66
N GLN A 105 3.51 20.37 23.03
CA GLN A 105 2.85 20.01 21.78
C GLN A 105 1.35 19.78 21.98
N ILE A 106 0.96 19.14 23.09
CA ILE A 106 -0.45 18.96 23.47
C ILE A 106 -1.10 20.31 23.79
N ALA A 107 -0.42 21.19 24.52
CA ALA A 107 -0.92 22.53 24.80
C ALA A 107 -1.10 23.36 23.52
N ALA A 108 -0.12 23.32 22.61
CA ALA A 108 -0.19 23.99 21.31
C ALA A 108 -1.33 23.46 20.44
N TYR A 109 -1.53 22.14 20.40
CA TYR A 109 -2.68 21.54 19.71
C TYR A 109 -4.01 22.03 20.29
N ARG A 110 -4.18 21.98 21.62
CA ARG A 110 -5.40 22.45 22.29
C ARG A 110 -5.67 23.93 22.00
N GLN A 111 -4.64 24.77 22.03
CA GLN A 111 -4.74 26.19 21.69
C GLN A 111 -5.22 26.37 20.23
N ARG A 112 -4.54 25.76 19.27
CA ARG A 112 -4.92 25.83 17.84
C ARG A 112 -6.34 25.32 17.59
N ARG A 113 -6.76 24.28 18.31
CA ARG A 113 -8.11 23.69 18.23
C ARG A 113 -9.18 24.60 18.84
N SER A 114 -8.82 25.38 19.85
CA SER A 114 -9.72 26.37 20.47
C SER A 114 -9.95 27.58 19.56
N GLU A 115 -8.91 27.99 18.83
CA GLU A 115 -8.96 29.08 17.85
C GLU A 115 -9.68 28.65 16.56
N ASN A 116 -9.42 27.43 16.08
CA ASN A 116 -10.08 26.88 14.89
C ASN A 116 -10.42 25.39 15.03
N LYS A 117 -11.72 25.09 14.97
CA LYS A 117 -12.30 23.73 14.99
C LYS A 117 -12.10 22.95 13.68
N ASN A 118 -11.30 23.47 12.77
CA ASN A 118 -10.86 22.76 11.57
C ASN A 118 -9.44 22.17 11.71
N ASN A 119 -8.70 22.50 12.77
CA ASN A 119 -7.38 21.93 13.03
C ASN A 119 -7.53 20.53 13.63
N VAL A 120 -7.55 19.49 12.80
CA VAL A 120 -8.02 18.14 13.20
C VAL A 120 -6.91 17.20 13.65
N MET A 121 -5.66 17.46 13.25
CA MET A 121 -4.53 16.57 13.53
C MET A 121 -3.22 17.36 13.71
N THR A 122 -2.36 16.92 14.62
CA THR A 122 -0.96 17.36 14.72
C THR A 122 -0.04 16.13 14.72
N LEU A 123 0.86 16.07 13.73
CA LEU A 123 1.85 15.00 13.57
C LEU A 123 3.14 15.35 14.30
N ILE A 124 3.75 14.39 14.99
CA ILE A 124 5.02 14.58 15.70
C ILE A 124 6.17 14.00 14.88
N TYR A 125 7.18 14.81 14.60
CA TYR A 125 8.38 14.42 13.86
C TYR A 125 9.64 14.65 14.71
N SER A 126 10.71 13.91 14.42
CA SER A 126 12.02 14.08 15.05
C SER A 126 13.08 14.43 14.01
N ASP A 127 14.00 15.34 14.35
CA ASP A 127 15.16 15.65 13.51
C ASP A 127 16.29 14.65 13.77
N PHE A 128 16.37 13.63 12.91
CA PHE A 128 17.44 12.62 12.93
C PHE A 128 18.40 12.77 11.74
N LYS A 129 18.29 13.86 10.96
CA LYS A 129 19.12 14.16 9.77
C LYS A 129 19.33 12.95 8.84
N THR A 130 18.31 12.12 8.69
CA THR A 130 18.36 10.89 7.91
C THR A 130 17.84 11.16 6.50
N THR A 131 18.46 10.57 5.47
CA THR A 131 18.18 10.86 4.05
C THR A 131 17.05 10.01 3.43
N ARG A 132 16.42 9.13 4.21
CA ARG A 132 15.48 8.08 3.76
C ARG A 132 14.01 8.30 4.15
N ASN A 133 13.61 9.55 4.35
CA ASN A 133 12.25 9.87 4.80
C ASN A 133 11.36 10.39 3.67
N ALA A 134 10.05 10.34 3.90
CA ALA A 134 9.06 10.99 3.06
C ALA A 134 9.37 12.49 2.92
N VAL A 135 9.09 13.05 1.75
CA VAL A 135 9.26 14.49 1.51
C VAL A 135 8.02 15.20 2.03
N ILE A 136 8.20 16.11 2.98
CA ILE A 136 7.08 16.87 3.55
C ILE A 136 7.31 18.36 3.45
N GLY A 137 6.26 19.11 3.12
CA GLY A 137 6.27 20.57 3.02
C GLY A 137 5.49 21.18 4.16
N ILE A 138 6.15 22.03 4.95
CA ILE A 138 5.57 22.65 6.15
C ILE A 138 5.58 24.17 5.99
N GLU A 139 4.44 24.82 6.22
CA GLU A 139 4.35 26.28 6.25
C GLU A 139 5.07 26.87 7.48
N LYS A 140 5.96 27.85 7.30
CA LYS A 140 6.80 28.39 8.40
C LYS A 140 6.00 29.07 9.52
N SER A 141 4.94 29.79 9.16
CA SER A 141 4.17 30.63 10.09
C SER A 141 3.20 29.81 10.94
N THR A 142 2.47 28.89 10.32
CA THR A 142 1.38 28.12 10.96
C THR A 142 1.76 26.69 11.32
N LYS A 143 2.92 26.22 10.83
CA LYS A 143 3.34 24.81 10.87
C LYS A 143 2.33 23.86 10.22
N LYS A 144 1.52 24.35 9.27
CA LYS A 144 0.55 23.54 8.53
C LYS A 144 1.27 22.64 7.53
N LEU A 145 0.84 21.38 7.45
CA LEU A 145 1.29 20.45 6.42
C LEU A 145 0.66 20.83 5.09
N LYS A 146 1.49 21.01 4.07
CA LYS A 146 1.07 21.37 2.71
C LYS A 146 1.44 20.32 1.68
N VAL A 147 2.60 19.71 1.81
CA VAL A 147 3.04 18.63 0.92
C VAL A 147 3.28 17.40 1.76
N TYR A 148 2.77 16.26 1.30
CA TYR A 148 3.06 14.96 1.89
C TYR A 148 3.31 13.95 0.78
N HIS A 149 4.57 13.67 0.52
CA HIS A 149 4.99 12.79 -0.56
C HIS A 149 5.82 11.63 -0.04
N LYS A 150 5.17 10.47 0.00
CA LYS A 150 5.80 9.20 0.37
C LYS A 150 5.93 8.35 -0.90
N GLN A 151 6.71 8.80 -1.88
CA GLN A 151 7.06 7.98 -3.05
C GLN A 151 8.22 7.05 -2.75
N GLU A 152 8.21 5.92 -3.44
CA GLU A 152 9.25 4.91 -3.43
C GLU A 152 10.49 5.31 -4.25
N ASP A 153 10.34 6.23 -5.20
CA ASP A 153 11.43 6.73 -6.04
C ASP A 153 11.90 8.12 -5.58
N PRO A 154 13.14 8.26 -5.07
CA PRO A 154 13.66 9.53 -4.58
C PRO A 154 14.10 10.51 -5.68
N THR A 155 13.96 10.13 -6.95
CA THR A 155 14.56 10.84 -8.09
C THR A 155 13.67 11.92 -8.69
N GLN A 156 12.34 11.79 -8.55
CA GLN A 156 11.37 12.77 -9.03
C GLN A 156 10.37 13.11 -7.93
N LEU A 157 9.95 14.37 -7.91
CA LEU A 157 9.03 14.91 -6.91
C LEU A 157 8.01 15.74 -7.67
N ASP A 158 6.81 15.19 -7.82
CA ASP A 158 5.71 15.90 -8.46
C ASP A 158 4.91 16.64 -7.39
N ILE A 159 4.91 17.98 -7.47
CA ILE A 159 4.24 18.86 -6.50
C ILE A 159 3.57 19.98 -7.27
N ASP A 160 2.28 20.19 -6.97
CA ASP A 160 1.54 21.26 -7.61
C ASP A 160 2.10 22.65 -7.25
N LYS A 161 2.19 23.50 -8.27
CA LYS A 161 2.66 24.90 -8.18
C LYS A 161 2.04 25.72 -7.03
N PRO A 162 0.74 25.59 -6.67
CA PRO A 162 0.14 26.34 -5.55
C PRO A 162 0.84 26.11 -4.20
N HIS A 163 1.41 24.93 -3.98
CA HIS A 163 2.10 24.60 -2.72
C HIS A 163 3.40 25.41 -2.53
N PHE A 164 4.01 25.92 -3.61
CA PHE A 164 5.19 26.78 -3.57
C PHE A 164 4.88 28.27 -3.40
N ILE A 165 3.61 28.69 -3.57
CA ILE A 165 3.21 30.09 -3.43
C ILE A 165 3.19 30.50 -1.94
N ALA A 166 3.01 29.54 -1.03
CA ALA A 166 3.15 29.73 0.40
C ALA A 166 4.62 29.67 0.84
N ASP A 167 4.97 30.32 1.96
CA ASP A 167 6.32 30.25 2.57
C ASP A 167 6.55 28.88 3.25
N ALA A 168 6.56 27.83 2.44
CA ALA A 168 6.70 26.44 2.84
C ALA A 168 8.18 26.00 2.80
N VAL A 169 8.58 25.21 3.79
CA VAL A 169 9.89 24.55 3.85
C VAL A 169 9.71 23.08 3.52
N ILE A 170 10.46 22.60 2.54
CA ILE A 170 10.51 21.19 2.19
C ILE A 170 11.56 20.50 3.07
N HIS A 171 11.13 19.47 3.77
CA HIS A 171 11.93 18.64 4.65
C HIS A 171 12.04 17.21 4.10
N ARG A 172 13.24 16.67 4.22
CA ARG A 172 13.56 15.24 3.98
C ARG A 172 14.43 14.66 5.09
N ASP A 173 14.91 15.52 5.98
CA ASP A 173 15.83 15.27 7.09
C ASP A 173 15.13 14.79 8.36
N ILE A 174 13.81 14.96 8.45
CA ILE A 174 12.98 14.62 9.62
C ILE A 174 12.27 13.27 9.46
N VAL A 175 12.11 12.57 10.58
CA VAL A 175 11.53 11.22 10.67
C VAL A 175 10.16 11.29 11.33
N ASP A 176 9.17 10.59 10.76
CA ASP A 176 7.86 10.42 11.37
C ASP A 176 7.97 9.53 12.61
N SER A 177 7.52 10.04 13.76
CA SER A 177 7.57 9.29 15.02
C SER A 177 6.50 8.22 15.13
N GLY A 178 5.45 8.22 14.30
CA GLY A 178 4.28 7.35 14.47
C GLY A 178 3.26 7.84 15.51
N ILE A 179 3.51 9.01 16.13
CA ILE A 179 2.64 9.66 17.12
C ILE A 179 1.85 10.79 16.44
N ALA A 180 0.54 10.83 16.68
CA ALA A 180 -0.32 11.94 16.23
C ALA A 180 -1.30 12.34 17.33
N ILE A 181 -1.57 13.64 17.45
CA ILE A 181 -2.65 14.17 18.29
C ILE A 181 -3.84 14.41 17.37
N CYS A 182 -4.96 13.77 17.64
CA CYS A 182 -6.11 13.70 16.74
C CYS A 182 -7.38 14.21 17.41
N SER A 183 -8.24 14.83 16.61
CA SER A 183 -9.63 15.08 16.97
C SER A 183 -10.53 13.90 16.58
N LEU A 184 -11.75 13.88 17.10
CA LEU A 184 -12.77 12.90 16.72
C LEU A 184 -13.08 12.90 15.21
N ASN A 185 -12.85 14.02 14.51
CA ASN A 185 -13.06 14.08 13.06
C ASN A 185 -12.19 13.06 12.31
N ILE A 186 -11.01 12.74 12.83
CA ILE A 186 -10.13 11.72 12.21
C ILE A 186 -10.75 10.33 12.32
N SER A 187 -11.38 10.01 13.45
CA SER A 187 -12.14 8.76 13.63
C SER A 187 -13.26 8.67 12.60
N ALA A 188 -14.04 9.75 12.45
CA ALA A 188 -15.12 9.83 11.48
C ALA A 188 -14.62 9.65 10.03
N GLN A 189 -13.46 10.21 9.66
CA GLN A 189 -12.89 10.00 8.32
C GLN A 189 -12.60 8.52 8.02
N PHE A 190 -12.16 7.74 9.01
CA PHE A 190 -12.00 6.30 8.84
C PHE A 190 -13.35 5.58 8.76
N SER A 191 -14.36 6.02 9.51
CA SER A 191 -15.71 5.43 9.47
C SER A 191 -16.41 5.69 8.13
N ASP A 192 -16.26 6.89 7.57
CA ASP A 192 -16.87 7.29 6.30
C ASP A 192 -16.17 6.63 5.09
N ASN A 193 -14.85 6.40 5.17
CA ASN A 193 -14.03 5.82 4.09
C ASN A 193 -13.51 4.42 4.48
N PHE A 194 -14.17 3.39 3.95
CA PHE A 194 -13.87 1.99 4.30
C PHE A 194 -12.52 1.48 3.75
N ASP A 195 -11.98 2.14 2.73
CA ASP A 195 -10.72 1.82 2.08
C ASP A 195 -9.49 2.34 2.84
N PHE A 196 -9.64 3.30 3.76
CA PHE A 196 -8.51 3.87 4.52
C PHE A 196 -7.94 2.89 5.57
N GLN A 197 -6.79 2.30 5.30
CA GLN A 197 -6.18 1.33 6.21
C GLN A 197 -5.25 1.99 7.23
N HIS A 198 -4.59 3.08 6.84
CA HIS A 198 -3.51 3.67 7.59
C HIS A 198 -3.69 5.18 7.78
N ARG A 199 -2.98 5.74 8.76
CA ARG A 199 -2.96 7.18 9.03
C ARG A 199 -2.57 8.00 7.79
N ASP A 200 -1.68 7.47 6.97
CA ASP A 200 -1.16 8.16 5.78
C ASP A 200 -2.25 8.37 4.71
N ASP A 201 -3.25 7.49 4.64
CA ASP A 201 -4.35 7.58 3.66
C ASP A 201 -5.23 8.79 3.99
N VAL A 202 -5.55 8.97 5.27
CA VAL A 202 -6.28 10.15 5.77
C VAL A 202 -5.46 11.44 5.58
N ILE A 203 -4.14 11.39 5.76
CA ILE A 203 -3.28 12.57 5.54
C ILE A 203 -3.35 12.99 4.07
N ARG A 204 -3.25 12.03 3.14
CA ARG A 204 -3.34 12.32 1.70
C ARG A 204 -4.70 12.88 1.32
N GLU A 205 -5.78 12.25 1.80
CA GLU A 205 -7.14 12.67 1.51
C GLU A 205 -7.42 14.11 1.97
N ILE A 206 -7.04 14.44 3.21
CA ILE A 206 -7.24 15.80 3.75
C ILE A 206 -6.45 16.85 2.97
N LEU A 207 -5.27 16.50 2.45
CA LEU A 207 -4.45 17.42 1.67
C LEU A 207 -4.98 17.62 0.24
N VAL A 208 -5.40 16.55 -0.42
CA VAL A 208 -5.97 16.61 -1.78
C VAL A 208 -7.31 17.36 -1.76
N ASN A 209 -8.16 17.07 -0.78
CA ASN A 209 -9.50 17.65 -0.66
C ASN A 209 -9.59 18.76 0.39
N GLU A 210 -8.50 19.54 0.58
CA GLU A 210 -8.41 20.62 1.59
C GLU A 210 -9.55 21.64 1.44
N GLU A 211 -9.92 21.98 0.20
CA GLU A 211 -10.97 22.98 -0.11
C GLU A 211 -12.38 22.53 0.31
N ILE A 212 -12.64 21.22 0.26
CA ILE A 212 -13.98 20.65 0.53
C ILE A 212 -14.09 20.27 1.99
N LEU A 213 -13.11 19.51 2.50
CA LEU A 213 -13.12 19.02 3.88
C LEU A 213 -12.89 20.15 4.87
N LEU A 214 -12.19 21.22 4.46
CA LEU A 214 -11.80 22.35 5.29
C LEU A 214 -11.10 21.87 6.59
N GLN A 215 -10.29 20.82 6.51
CA GLN A 215 -9.56 20.24 7.63
C GLN A 215 -8.07 20.55 7.51
N ASN A 216 -7.43 20.88 8.63
CA ASN A 216 -6.02 21.25 8.67
C ASN A 216 -5.21 20.24 9.49
N ILE A 217 -4.07 19.85 8.94
CA ILE A 217 -3.04 19.04 9.60
C ILE A 217 -1.84 19.94 9.90
N HIS A 218 -1.30 19.84 11.11
CA HIS A 218 -0.09 20.54 11.51
C HIS A 218 1.05 19.57 11.81
N VAL A 219 2.29 20.03 11.71
CA VAL A 219 3.49 19.25 12.04
C VAL A 219 4.25 19.94 13.18
N GLU A 220 4.58 19.19 14.22
CA GLU A 220 5.50 19.62 15.27
C GLU A 220 6.78 18.79 15.20
N VAL A 221 7.88 19.46 14.87
CA VAL A 221 9.21 18.86 14.92
C VAL A 221 9.76 19.03 16.33
N LEU A 222 10.12 17.92 16.98
CA LEU A 222 10.72 17.91 18.30
C LEU A 222 12.11 18.57 18.28
N PRO A 223 12.52 19.22 19.38
CA PRO A 223 13.85 19.81 19.47
C PRO A 223 14.93 18.72 19.37
N PRO A 224 16.15 19.02 18.90
CA PRO A 224 17.23 18.02 18.74
C PRO A 224 17.67 17.31 20.03
N SER A 225 17.28 17.82 21.20
CA SER A 225 17.51 17.20 22.50
C SER A 225 16.51 16.10 22.85
N GLU A 226 15.40 16.02 22.11
CA GLU A 226 14.33 15.06 22.33
C GLU A 226 14.27 14.09 21.13
N ALA A 227 14.01 12.82 21.42
CA ALA A 227 13.92 11.78 20.41
C ALA A 227 12.54 11.14 20.49
N ALA A 228 11.85 11.00 19.36
CA ALA A 228 10.67 10.16 19.22
C ALA A 228 10.88 9.24 18.02
N LEU A 229 10.91 7.93 18.27
CA LEU A 229 11.15 6.91 17.25
C LEU A 229 10.14 5.78 17.39
N SER A 230 9.84 5.16 16.25
CA SER A 230 9.02 3.95 16.14
C SER A 230 9.89 2.82 15.64
N VAL A 231 9.82 1.66 16.29
CA VAL A 231 10.50 0.45 15.83
C VAL A 231 9.61 -0.25 14.81
N ILE A 232 9.97 -0.14 13.52
CA ILE A 232 9.19 -0.68 12.41
C ILE A 232 9.88 -1.86 11.72
N ASP A 233 11.20 -1.94 11.79
CA ASP A 233 12.03 -2.93 11.11
C ASP A 233 13.28 -3.31 11.95
N TYR A 234 14.11 -4.22 11.46
CA TYR A 234 15.30 -4.67 12.21
C TYR A 234 16.37 -3.60 12.30
N CYS A 235 16.47 -2.72 11.30
CA CYS A 235 17.37 -1.58 11.32
C CYS A 235 17.03 -0.59 12.45
N SER A 236 15.78 -0.14 12.50
CA SER A 236 15.25 0.73 13.57
C SER A 236 15.31 0.04 14.93
N LEU A 237 15.10 -1.28 15.01
CA LEU A 237 15.28 -2.05 16.24
C LEU A 237 16.71 -1.94 16.79
N LEU A 238 17.75 -2.14 15.97
CA LEU A 238 19.15 -1.97 16.41
C LEU A 238 19.48 -0.53 16.78
N ILE A 239 19.02 0.45 15.99
CA ILE A 239 19.25 1.87 16.27
C ILE A 239 18.66 2.24 17.63
N VAL A 240 17.38 1.90 17.87
CA VAL A 240 16.72 2.21 19.14
C VAL A 240 17.37 1.45 20.30
N ASN A 241 17.86 0.23 20.08
CA ASN A 241 18.56 -0.55 21.11
C ASN A 241 19.81 0.21 21.60
N ASN A 242 20.63 0.70 20.68
CA ASN A 242 21.81 1.47 21.01
C ASN A 242 21.47 2.81 21.67
N LEU A 243 20.47 3.54 21.14
CA LEU A 243 20.04 4.81 21.70
C LEU A 243 19.51 4.67 23.14
N LEU A 244 18.85 3.55 23.46
CA LEU A 244 18.39 3.23 24.82
C LEU A 244 19.57 2.99 25.77
N MET A 245 20.57 2.19 25.36
CA MET A 245 21.77 1.91 26.16
C MET A 245 22.64 3.17 26.33
N GLU A 246 22.66 4.05 25.33
CA GLU A 246 23.33 5.36 25.37
C GLU A 246 22.54 6.43 26.12
N ARG A 247 21.32 6.10 26.58
CA ARG A 247 20.46 6.96 27.41
C ARG A 247 19.87 8.18 26.70
N TRP A 248 19.77 8.16 25.37
CA TRP A 248 19.08 9.22 24.60
C TRP A 248 17.60 9.37 24.97
N PHE A 249 16.98 8.30 25.47
CA PHE A 249 15.58 8.30 25.88
C PHE A 249 15.35 8.57 27.37
N TYR A 250 16.36 9.06 28.12
CA TYR A 250 16.23 9.32 29.56
C TYR A 250 14.95 10.09 29.91
N PRO A 251 14.16 9.64 30.91
CA PRO A 251 14.40 8.58 31.88
C PRO A 251 14.00 7.16 31.45
N LEU A 252 13.59 6.94 30.19
CA LEU A 252 13.24 5.62 29.65
C LEU A 252 14.51 4.83 29.30
N VAL A 253 15.19 4.32 30.31
CA VAL A 253 16.48 3.62 30.18
C VAL A 253 16.45 2.29 30.94
N PRO A 254 17.27 1.29 30.55
CA PRO A 254 17.19 -0.04 31.14
C PRO A 254 17.29 -0.05 32.69
N ASP A 255 18.16 0.77 33.28
CA ASP A 255 18.33 0.88 34.75
C ASP A 255 17.15 1.48 35.51
N LYS A 256 16.19 2.08 34.80
CA LYS A 256 14.96 2.65 35.37
C LYS A 256 13.71 1.84 35.02
N MET A 257 13.85 0.83 34.17
CA MET A 257 12.76 -0.06 33.77
C MET A 257 12.73 -1.28 34.69
N ALA A 258 11.51 -1.76 34.96
CA ALA A 258 11.31 -3.06 35.59
C ALA A 258 10.99 -4.08 34.49
N SER A 259 11.68 -5.22 34.50
CA SER A 259 11.36 -6.33 33.59
C SER A 259 10.08 -7.07 34.03
N ASP A 260 9.59 -7.97 33.17
CA ASP A 260 8.39 -8.79 33.38
C ASP A 260 8.32 -9.51 34.74
N ASP A 261 9.49 -9.82 35.34
CA ASP A 261 9.66 -10.58 36.58
C ASP A 261 10.10 -9.72 37.77
N CYS A 262 9.88 -8.41 37.71
CA CYS A 262 10.36 -7.42 38.68
C CYS A 262 11.90 -7.41 38.85
N CYS A 263 12.64 -8.00 37.91
CA CYS A 263 14.10 -7.83 37.87
C CYS A 263 14.42 -6.42 37.36
N GLY A 264 15.36 -5.75 38.01
CA GLY A 264 15.87 -4.45 37.57
C GLY A 264 17.27 -4.57 36.97
N PHE A 265 17.83 -3.47 36.51
CA PHE A 265 19.17 -3.45 35.92
C PHE A 265 20.14 -2.61 36.74
N ASN A 266 21.32 -3.17 37.02
CA ASN A 266 22.45 -2.41 37.53
C ASN A 266 23.25 -1.82 36.35
N ALA A 267 23.53 -0.52 36.40
CA ALA A 267 24.38 0.14 35.40
C ALA A 267 25.84 0.16 35.86
N LEU A 268 26.73 -0.27 34.95
CA LEU A 268 28.18 -0.30 35.09
C LEU A 268 28.83 0.71 34.12
N PRO A 269 30.11 1.09 34.33
CA PRO A 269 30.84 1.96 33.40
C PRO A 269 30.84 1.42 31.96
N GLY A 270 30.84 2.32 30.98
CA GLY A 270 30.82 1.96 29.56
C GLY A 270 29.44 1.56 29.05
N ASN A 271 28.36 2.07 29.66
CA ASN A 271 26.96 1.75 29.31
C ASN A 271 26.69 0.24 29.32
N VAL A 272 27.23 -0.46 30.32
CA VAL A 272 26.99 -1.89 30.50
C VAL A 272 25.90 -2.08 31.55
N TYR A 273 24.87 -2.84 31.21
CA TYR A 273 23.72 -3.09 32.05
C TYR A 273 23.64 -4.57 32.39
N VAL A 274 23.46 -4.90 33.66
CA VAL A 274 23.32 -6.29 34.11
C VAL A 274 22.01 -6.44 34.85
N GLU A 275 21.17 -7.35 34.36
CA GLU A 275 19.91 -7.69 35.01
C GLU A 275 20.17 -8.38 36.36
N VAL A 276 19.48 -7.89 37.39
CA VAL A 276 19.58 -8.37 38.76
C VAL A 276 18.20 -8.59 39.36
N ASN A 277 18.10 -9.57 40.25
CA ASN A 277 16.90 -9.79 41.06
C ASN A 277 16.71 -8.61 42.03
N GLU A 278 15.47 -8.36 42.47
CA GLU A 278 15.15 -7.27 43.42
C GLU A 278 16.03 -7.28 44.68
N GLN A 279 16.40 -8.46 45.17
CA GLN A 279 17.19 -8.63 46.40
C GLN A 279 18.65 -8.16 46.26
N ASP A 280 19.14 -8.07 45.03
CA ASP A 280 20.52 -7.71 44.69
C ASP A 280 20.63 -6.33 44.06
N PHE A 281 19.54 -5.56 44.06
CA PHE A 281 19.50 -4.19 43.57
C PHE A 281 20.47 -3.31 44.38
N GLY A 282 21.37 -2.60 43.68
CA GLY A 282 22.39 -1.75 44.31
C GLY A 282 23.52 -2.48 45.01
N ARG A 283 23.57 -3.82 44.97
CA ARG A 283 24.76 -4.59 45.36
C ARG A 283 25.73 -4.67 44.18
N LEU A 284 27.03 -4.74 44.47
CA LEU A 284 28.04 -5.11 43.49
C LEU A 284 27.77 -6.55 43.05
N SER A 285 27.01 -6.71 41.97
CA SER A 285 26.67 -8.02 41.40
C SER A 285 27.96 -8.76 41.01
N PRO A 286 28.03 -10.10 41.11
CA PRO A 286 29.19 -10.84 40.68
C PRO A 286 29.46 -10.56 39.19
N VAL A 287 30.64 -10.01 38.89
CA VAL A 287 31.13 -9.65 37.55
C VAL A 287 31.31 -10.86 36.63
N GLY A 288 31.04 -12.09 37.12
CA GLY A 288 31.27 -13.33 36.39
C GLY A 288 30.44 -13.52 35.11
N SER A 289 29.40 -12.71 34.90
CA SER A 289 28.59 -12.74 33.68
C SER A 289 28.96 -11.64 32.66
N VAL A 290 30.00 -10.83 32.91
CA VAL A 290 30.41 -9.71 32.05
C VAL A 290 31.86 -9.90 31.58
N CYS A 291 32.06 -9.99 30.26
CA CYS A 291 33.41 -10.03 29.69
C CYS A 291 34.13 -8.67 29.77
N LYS A 292 35.46 -8.67 29.83
CA LYS A 292 36.26 -7.42 29.89
C LYS A 292 36.09 -6.53 28.65
N GLY A 293 35.77 -7.13 27.51
CA GLY A 293 35.50 -6.43 26.25
C GLY A 293 34.07 -5.93 26.10
N ALA A 294 33.26 -5.88 27.16
CA ALA A 294 31.88 -5.40 27.11
C ALA A 294 31.82 -3.86 27.03
N PHE A 295 31.12 -3.33 26.03
CA PHE A 295 30.85 -1.90 25.90
C PHE A 295 29.45 -1.68 25.31
N ASN A 296 28.67 -0.74 25.88
CA ASN A 296 27.31 -0.44 25.43
C ASN A 296 26.47 -1.71 25.29
N THR A 297 26.36 -2.50 26.35
CA THR A 297 25.85 -3.88 26.29
C THR A 297 24.90 -4.18 27.44
N VAL A 298 23.84 -4.94 27.18
CA VAL A 298 22.90 -5.42 28.21
C VAL A 298 23.04 -6.92 28.38
N PHE A 299 23.20 -7.40 29.62
CA PHE A 299 23.25 -8.81 29.98
C PHE A 299 22.02 -9.21 30.79
N GLY A 300 21.36 -10.28 30.36
CA GLY A 300 20.30 -10.92 31.12
C GLY A 300 20.84 -11.68 32.33
N SER A 301 19.93 -12.09 33.20
CA SER A 301 20.25 -12.94 34.33
C SER A 301 20.74 -14.32 33.88
N LYS A 302 21.64 -14.92 34.67
CA LYS A 302 22.21 -16.27 34.45
C LYS A 302 22.93 -16.46 33.11
N CYS A 303 23.52 -15.39 32.55
CA CYS A 303 24.39 -15.53 31.39
C CYS A 303 25.76 -16.11 31.79
N ASP A 304 26.31 -16.95 30.91
CA ASP A 304 27.66 -17.53 31.03
C ASP A 304 28.53 -17.04 29.87
N VAL A 305 29.35 -16.02 30.11
CA VAL A 305 30.10 -15.33 29.07
C VAL A 305 31.58 -15.53 29.33
N HIS A 306 32.29 -16.14 28.38
CA HIS A 306 33.73 -16.36 28.51
C HIS A 306 34.50 -15.03 28.58
N GLU A 307 35.54 -14.95 29.42
CA GLU A 307 36.28 -13.70 29.67
C GLU A 307 36.94 -13.09 28.42
N SER A 308 37.29 -13.93 27.44
CA SER A 308 37.92 -13.50 26.19
C SER A 308 36.93 -13.06 25.10
N ALA A 309 35.63 -13.20 25.33
CA ALA A 309 34.63 -12.68 24.41
C ALA A 309 34.66 -11.15 24.36
N THR A 310 34.32 -10.59 23.20
CA THR A 310 34.20 -9.13 22.99
C THR A 310 32.79 -8.82 22.53
N ILE A 311 32.08 -7.98 23.28
CA ILE A 311 30.67 -7.70 23.05
C ILE A 311 30.47 -6.19 23.05
N SER A 312 30.07 -5.62 21.93
CA SER A 312 29.84 -4.19 21.80
C SER A 312 28.49 -3.87 21.19
N CYS A 313 27.83 -2.82 21.71
CA CYS A 313 26.54 -2.33 21.19
C CYS A 313 25.47 -3.43 21.11
N SER A 314 25.49 -4.41 22.02
CA SER A 314 24.71 -5.64 21.87
C SER A 314 23.83 -5.93 23.10
N THR A 315 22.78 -6.72 22.91
CA THR A 315 21.92 -7.21 23.99
C THR A 315 21.97 -8.72 24.04
N VAL A 316 22.19 -9.26 25.24
CA VAL A 316 22.28 -10.70 25.52
C VAL A 316 21.13 -11.08 26.45
N GLY A 317 20.22 -11.91 25.96
CA GLY A 317 19.08 -12.42 26.72
C GLY A 317 19.46 -13.35 27.86
N ARG A 318 18.48 -13.64 28.73
CA ARG A 318 18.66 -14.48 29.93
C ARG A 318 19.10 -15.89 29.60
N GLY A 319 19.94 -16.48 30.45
CA GLY A 319 20.37 -17.88 30.31
C GLY A 319 21.24 -18.17 29.09
N THR A 320 21.73 -17.14 28.40
CA THR A 320 22.53 -17.28 27.18
C THR A 320 24.01 -17.51 27.54
N SER A 321 24.65 -18.44 26.82
CA SER A 321 26.07 -18.76 26.96
C SER A 321 26.87 -18.32 25.73
N ILE A 322 28.03 -17.69 25.93
CA ILE A 322 28.91 -17.20 24.88
C ILE A 322 30.32 -17.78 25.06
N GLY A 323 30.77 -18.53 24.05
CA GLY A 323 32.05 -19.20 24.01
C GLY A 323 33.27 -18.28 23.91
N ALA A 324 34.46 -18.89 24.06
CA ALA A 324 35.73 -18.19 24.04
C ALA A 324 36.02 -17.52 22.68
N ASN A 325 36.64 -16.33 22.73
CA ASN A 325 37.09 -15.54 21.56
C ASN A 325 35.98 -15.17 20.56
N SER A 326 34.71 -15.25 20.96
CA SER A 326 33.59 -14.84 20.13
C SER A 326 33.42 -13.31 20.17
N VAL A 327 33.06 -12.74 19.02
CA VAL A 327 32.92 -11.30 18.82
C VAL A 327 31.49 -11.00 18.38
N LEU A 328 30.80 -10.17 19.18
CA LEU A 328 29.43 -9.73 18.93
C LEU A 328 29.41 -8.21 18.82
N ILE A 329 29.00 -7.68 17.68
CA ILE A 329 28.96 -6.24 17.42
C ILE A 329 27.57 -5.86 16.92
N ASN A 330 26.90 -4.94 17.61
CA ASN A 330 25.58 -4.45 17.23
C ASN A 330 24.54 -5.57 17.03
N CYS A 331 24.47 -6.50 17.99
CA CYS A 331 23.61 -7.69 17.90
C CYS A 331 22.53 -7.71 18.97
N ILE A 332 21.36 -8.26 18.65
CA ILE A 332 20.32 -8.60 19.64
C ILE A 332 20.23 -10.11 19.71
N ILE A 333 20.61 -10.68 20.85
CA ILE A 333 20.59 -12.12 21.13
C ILE A 333 19.47 -12.42 22.12
N GLY A 334 18.59 -13.35 21.75
CA GLY A 334 17.49 -13.81 22.60
C GLY A 334 17.93 -14.61 23.82
N GLU A 335 16.94 -15.19 24.49
CA GLU A 335 17.11 -15.97 25.72
C GLU A 335 17.55 -17.41 25.41
N ASN A 336 18.23 -18.05 26.35
CA ASN A 336 18.69 -19.44 26.31
C ASN A 336 19.49 -19.80 25.05
N CYS A 337 20.21 -18.83 24.49
CA CYS A 337 21.02 -19.07 23.31
C CYS A 337 22.38 -19.66 23.68
N VAL A 338 22.95 -20.46 22.79
CA VAL A 338 24.30 -21.01 22.93
C VAL A 338 25.11 -20.56 21.74
N ILE A 339 26.04 -19.63 21.95
CA ILE A 339 26.98 -19.17 20.93
C ILE A 339 28.31 -19.87 21.19
N GLY A 340 28.77 -20.65 20.22
CA GLY A 340 30.03 -21.40 20.29
C GLY A 340 31.28 -20.52 20.40
N GLU A 341 32.43 -21.17 20.42
CA GLU A 341 33.74 -20.53 20.44
C GLU A 341 34.13 -19.97 19.07
N ASN A 342 34.95 -18.91 19.05
CA ASN A 342 35.49 -18.29 17.84
C ASN A 342 34.41 -17.85 16.82
N CYS A 343 33.23 -17.44 17.29
CA CYS A 343 32.15 -16.96 16.44
C CYS A 343 32.28 -15.47 16.14
N HIS A 344 31.83 -15.03 14.97
CA HIS A 344 31.75 -13.60 14.61
C HIS A 344 30.34 -13.23 14.17
N LEU A 345 29.69 -12.37 14.94
CA LEU A 345 28.36 -11.86 14.68
C LEU A 345 28.41 -10.34 14.63
N GLU A 346 27.92 -9.78 13.52
CA GLU A 346 27.83 -8.34 13.32
C GLU A 346 26.46 -7.98 12.78
N GLU A 347 25.83 -6.93 13.32
CA GLU A 347 24.53 -6.40 12.85
C GLU A 347 23.51 -7.51 12.63
N SER A 348 23.29 -8.34 13.66
CA SER A 348 22.49 -9.56 13.55
C SER A 348 21.44 -9.64 14.66
N VAL A 349 20.27 -10.20 14.33
CA VAL A 349 19.18 -10.44 15.29
C VAL A 349 18.92 -11.93 15.42
N VAL A 350 19.11 -12.45 16.62
CA VAL A 350 19.02 -13.88 16.96
C VAL A 350 17.87 -14.07 17.94
N GLY A 351 16.93 -14.95 17.58
CA GLY A 351 15.80 -15.34 18.42
C GLY A 351 16.20 -16.11 19.68
N ASN A 352 15.22 -16.62 20.41
CA ASN A 352 15.40 -17.41 21.63
C ASN A 352 15.72 -18.86 21.31
N ASP A 353 16.38 -19.56 22.25
CA ASP A 353 16.70 -20.99 22.16
C ASP A 353 17.53 -21.34 20.90
N VAL A 354 18.34 -20.40 20.41
CA VAL A 354 19.19 -20.58 19.22
C VAL A 354 20.54 -21.16 19.60
N ARG A 355 21.05 -22.09 18.79
CA ARG A 355 22.39 -22.68 18.95
C ARG A 355 23.23 -22.36 17.74
N ILE A 356 24.34 -21.65 17.95
CA ILE A 356 25.34 -21.31 16.93
C ILE A 356 26.61 -22.13 17.21
N PRO A 357 27.09 -22.94 16.25
CA PRO A 357 28.24 -23.81 16.43
C PRO A 357 29.56 -23.03 16.43
N ASP A 358 30.61 -23.67 16.94
CA ASP A 358 31.95 -23.08 16.99
C ASP A 358 32.45 -22.68 15.59
N GLY A 359 33.13 -21.53 15.51
CA GLY A 359 33.71 -21.00 14.28
C GLY A 359 32.71 -20.38 13.30
N ALA A 360 31.44 -20.24 13.67
CA ALA A 360 30.42 -19.66 12.79
C ALA A 360 30.67 -18.17 12.52
N GLN A 361 30.55 -17.77 11.25
CA GLN A 361 30.62 -16.37 10.82
C GLN A 361 29.30 -15.99 10.16
N LEU A 362 28.50 -15.17 10.84
CA LEU A 362 27.25 -14.67 10.27
C LEU A 362 27.53 -13.47 9.37
N GLN A 363 26.81 -13.38 8.25
CA GLN A 363 26.82 -12.18 7.43
C GLN A 363 26.15 -11.02 8.18
N LYS A 364 26.51 -9.78 7.83
CA LYS A 364 25.77 -8.61 8.33
C LYS A 364 24.31 -8.70 7.92
N TYR A 365 23.43 -8.16 8.76
CA TYR A 365 21.98 -8.17 8.54
C TYR A 365 21.35 -9.58 8.60
N SER A 366 21.97 -10.50 9.33
CA SER A 366 21.43 -11.85 9.53
C SER A 366 20.26 -11.85 10.51
N ILE A 367 19.20 -12.55 10.15
CA ILE A 367 18.02 -12.75 10.99
C ILE A 367 17.87 -14.25 11.25
N ILE A 368 17.92 -14.66 12.52
CA ILE A 368 17.77 -16.06 12.94
C ILE A 368 16.55 -16.17 13.86
N SER A 369 15.60 -17.04 13.52
CA SER A 369 14.39 -17.26 14.33
C SER A 369 14.66 -18.01 15.62
N ASP A 370 13.64 -18.04 16.48
CA ASP A 370 13.63 -18.88 17.66
C ASP A 370 13.81 -20.37 17.32
N GLY A 371 14.51 -21.10 18.20
CA GLY A 371 14.67 -22.56 18.17
C GLY A 371 15.59 -23.08 17.05
N VAL A 372 16.30 -22.20 16.33
CA VAL A 372 17.20 -22.60 15.24
C VAL A 372 18.49 -23.22 15.80
N SER A 373 18.85 -24.38 15.27
CA SER A 373 20.21 -24.93 15.39
C SER A 373 20.97 -24.61 14.11
N TYR A 374 21.82 -23.59 14.17
CA TYR A 374 22.51 -23.05 13.00
C TYR A 374 23.53 -24.08 12.44
N PRO A 375 23.46 -24.48 11.17
CA PRO A 375 24.44 -25.41 10.60
C PRO A 375 25.78 -24.73 10.33
N ALA A 376 26.90 -25.40 10.66
CA ALA A 376 28.24 -24.83 10.50
C ALA A 376 28.62 -24.48 9.04
N ASP A 377 28.19 -25.28 8.07
CA ASP A 377 28.54 -25.12 6.64
C ASP A 377 27.41 -24.45 5.82
N LEU A 378 26.61 -23.58 6.43
CA LEU A 378 25.46 -22.98 5.76
C LEU A 378 25.87 -21.77 4.91
N ASP A 379 25.71 -21.88 3.59
CA ASP A 379 25.83 -20.74 2.67
C ASP A 379 24.49 -20.02 2.56
N ILE A 380 24.45 -18.75 3.00
CA ILE A 380 23.24 -17.93 3.06
C ILE A 380 23.37 -16.78 2.07
N ALA A 381 22.35 -16.62 1.23
CA ALA A 381 22.27 -15.46 0.35
C ALA A 381 21.98 -14.18 1.16
N PRO A 382 22.58 -13.02 0.81
CA PRO A 382 22.29 -11.76 1.49
C PRO A 382 20.80 -11.44 1.52
N GLY A 383 20.32 -10.91 2.65
CA GLY A 383 18.91 -10.55 2.83
C GLY A 383 17.97 -11.72 3.12
N SER A 384 18.49 -12.92 3.39
CA SER A 384 17.71 -14.09 3.83
C SER A 384 17.49 -14.11 5.35
N ALA A 385 16.43 -14.80 5.78
CA ALA A 385 16.21 -15.13 7.19
C ALA A 385 16.30 -16.65 7.40
N VAL A 386 16.91 -17.10 8.51
CA VAL A 386 17.00 -18.52 8.87
C VAL A 386 15.95 -18.83 9.92
N CYS A 387 15.03 -19.73 9.58
CA CYS A 387 13.86 -20.06 10.39
C CYS A 387 13.83 -21.55 10.79
N SER A 388 13.20 -21.85 11.93
CA SER A 388 12.99 -23.22 12.41
C SER A 388 11.77 -23.91 11.79
N SER A 389 10.90 -23.16 11.13
CA SER A 389 9.67 -23.64 10.49
C SER A 389 9.49 -23.05 9.09
N SER A 390 8.63 -23.67 8.29
CA SER A 390 8.16 -23.13 7.02
C SER A 390 7.33 -21.86 7.26
N PRO A 391 7.24 -20.95 6.26
CA PRO A 391 6.33 -19.81 6.36
C PRO A 391 4.88 -20.30 6.56
N HIS A 392 4.09 -19.48 7.22
CA HIS A 392 2.64 -19.72 7.36
C HIS A 392 1.96 -19.61 5.99
N GLU A 393 0.85 -20.35 5.79
CA GLU A 393 0.10 -20.43 4.52
C GLU A 393 -0.19 -19.03 3.94
N ASP A 394 -0.62 -18.07 4.77
CA ASP A 394 -0.85 -16.66 4.43
C ASP A 394 0.34 -15.94 3.74
N PHE A 395 1.58 -16.45 3.83
CA PHE A 395 2.78 -15.82 3.28
C PHE A 395 3.48 -16.67 2.20
N GLU A 396 2.89 -17.77 1.74
CA GLU A 396 3.51 -18.65 0.73
C GLU A 396 3.76 -17.95 -0.61
N GLU A 397 2.87 -17.03 -1.02
CA GLU A 397 3.05 -16.25 -2.26
C GLU A 397 4.17 -15.21 -2.14
N THR A 398 4.45 -14.77 -0.90
CA THR A 398 5.40 -13.68 -0.61
C THR A 398 6.79 -14.19 -0.27
N ILE A 399 6.89 -15.33 0.39
CA ILE A 399 8.14 -15.85 0.96
C ILE A 399 8.50 -17.17 0.29
N LYS A 400 9.60 -17.14 -0.48
CA LYS A 400 10.23 -18.35 -1.00
C LYS A 400 11.02 -19.02 0.12
N CYS A 401 10.76 -20.30 0.33
CA CYS A 401 11.40 -21.11 1.37
C CYS A 401 12.29 -22.19 0.74
N LYS A 402 13.54 -22.30 1.20
CA LYS A 402 14.46 -23.39 0.88
C LYS A 402 14.84 -24.11 2.17
N SER A 403 14.42 -25.36 2.30
CA SER A 403 14.82 -26.21 3.44
C SER A 403 16.23 -26.76 3.23
N VAL A 404 17.10 -26.58 4.22
CA VAL A 404 18.46 -27.11 4.25
C VAL A 404 18.68 -27.76 5.61
N LYS A 405 18.87 -29.09 5.64
CA LYS A 405 18.92 -29.88 6.88
C LYS A 405 17.62 -29.65 7.69
N ASP A 406 17.75 -29.25 8.95
CA ASP A 406 16.64 -29.01 9.90
C ASP A 406 16.23 -27.51 9.97
N VAL A 407 16.69 -26.68 9.03
CA VAL A 407 16.36 -25.24 8.98
C VAL A 407 15.72 -24.84 7.66
N HIS A 408 14.94 -23.78 7.70
CA HIS A 408 14.22 -23.19 6.57
C HIS A 408 14.80 -21.81 6.26
N ILE A 409 15.35 -21.61 5.07
CA ILE A 409 15.86 -20.32 4.62
C ILE A 409 14.74 -19.59 3.90
N TRP A 410 14.35 -18.44 4.42
CA TRP A 410 13.30 -17.60 3.86
C TRP A 410 13.94 -16.47 3.05
N THR A 411 13.38 -16.23 1.86
CA THR A 411 13.74 -15.14 0.95
C THR A 411 12.48 -14.49 0.41
N LEU A 412 12.45 -13.17 0.26
CA LEU A 412 11.28 -12.49 -0.32
C LEU A 412 11.18 -12.79 -1.82
N ALA A 413 9.96 -13.06 -2.30
CA ALA A 413 9.70 -13.39 -3.69
C ALA A 413 10.12 -12.27 -4.66
N ASN A 414 10.02 -11.01 -4.22
CA ASN A 414 10.41 -9.79 -4.93
C ASN A 414 11.94 -9.50 -4.90
N GLY A 415 12.74 -10.33 -4.21
CA GLY A 415 14.19 -10.16 -4.08
C GLY A 415 14.63 -9.05 -3.14
N GLY A 416 13.72 -8.41 -2.39
CA GLY A 416 14.05 -7.40 -1.38
C GLY A 416 14.64 -8.01 -0.09
N PRO A 417 15.30 -7.19 0.77
CA PRO A 417 15.82 -7.65 2.05
C PRO A 417 14.72 -7.67 3.13
N PHE A 418 14.79 -8.63 4.07
CA PHE A 418 13.96 -8.60 5.29
C PHE A 418 14.39 -7.52 6.30
N TRP A 419 15.60 -6.97 6.16
CA TRP A 419 16.24 -6.14 7.17
C TRP A 419 15.61 -4.75 7.34
N THR A 420 15.28 -4.11 6.22
CA THR A 420 14.64 -2.80 6.19
C THR A 420 13.32 -2.90 5.46
N ILE A 421 12.30 -2.26 6.03
CA ILE A 421 11.07 -2.01 5.29
C ILE A 421 11.37 -0.78 4.42
N ASN A 422 12.07 -0.98 3.31
CA ASN A 422 12.36 0.08 2.34
C ASN A 422 11.07 0.51 1.64
N GLY A 423 10.20 1.30 2.29
CA GLY A 423 9.08 2.05 1.67
C GLY A 423 7.96 1.23 0.99
N ARG A 424 8.26 0.02 0.51
CA ARG A 424 7.39 -0.95 -0.12
C ARG A 424 6.59 -1.61 0.98
N ARG A 425 5.46 -0.98 1.33
CA ARG A 425 4.35 -1.81 1.79
C ARG A 425 4.07 -2.78 0.65
N MET A 426 4.09 -4.07 0.97
CA MET A 426 3.33 -5.01 0.16
C MET A 426 1.88 -4.65 0.39
N ASP A 427 1.34 -3.90 -0.56
CA ASP A 427 -0.09 -3.74 -0.71
C ASP A 427 -0.66 -5.14 -1.03
N SER A 428 -1.32 -5.72 -0.06
CA SER A 428 -2.19 -6.89 -0.26
C SER A 428 -3.65 -6.42 -0.20
N GLY A 429 -3.92 -5.25 -0.77
CA GLY A 429 -5.25 -4.77 -1.12
C GLY A 429 -5.20 -4.29 -2.56
N ASN A 430 -5.71 -5.11 -3.48
CA ASN A 430 -5.94 -4.71 -4.86
C ASN A 430 -7.03 -3.62 -4.88
N GLY A 431 -6.63 -2.38 -4.58
CA GLY A 431 -7.41 -1.17 -4.81
C GLY A 431 -7.00 -0.64 -6.17
N SER A 432 -7.84 -0.92 -7.16
CA SER A 432 -7.74 -0.40 -8.52
C SER A 432 -7.52 1.12 -8.52
N LEU A 433 -6.27 1.53 -8.67
CA LEU A 433 -5.91 2.84 -9.22
C LEU A 433 -5.50 2.58 -10.66
N GLY A 434 -6.22 3.20 -11.60
CA GLY A 434 -6.03 3.04 -13.03
C GLY A 434 -4.57 3.19 -13.43
N GLU A 435 -4.12 2.26 -14.27
CA GLU A 435 -2.86 2.36 -15.00
C GLU A 435 -2.99 3.47 -16.06
N ASP A 436 -2.69 4.71 -15.70
CA ASP A 436 -2.36 5.74 -16.69
C ASP A 436 -0.85 6.01 -16.62
N ASN A 437 -0.08 5.13 -17.26
CA ASN A 437 1.34 5.35 -17.55
C ASN A 437 1.53 5.26 -19.07
N GLU A 438 1.16 6.31 -19.79
CA GLU A 438 1.76 6.58 -21.10
C GLU A 438 3.02 7.43 -20.92
N SER A 439 4.16 6.80 -21.14
CA SER A 439 5.47 7.43 -21.18
C SER A 439 5.68 8.15 -22.50
N ASP A 440 5.34 9.44 -22.57
CA ASP A 440 5.70 10.28 -23.72
C ASP A 440 7.06 10.97 -23.50
N LEU A 441 8.05 10.48 -24.24
CA LEU A 441 9.37 11.10 -24.39
C LEU A 441 9.26 12.33 -25.30
N ALA A 442 9.01 13.51 -24.73
CA ALA A 442 9.10 14.77 -25.46
C ALA A 442 10.42 15.50 -25.18
N THR A 443 11.23 15.63 -26.23
CA THR A 443 12.44 16.47 -26.25
C THR A 443 12.03 17.94 -26.40
N GLU A 444 12.66 18.82 -25.62
CA GLU A 444 12.40 20.27 -25.63
C GLU A 444 12.54 20.90 -27.03
N SER A 445 11.48 21.49 -27.56
CA SER A 445 11.58 22.67 -28.43
C SER A 445 10.26 23.45 -28.49
N GLU A 446 10.36 24.74 -28.15
CA GLU A 446 9.54 25.90 -28.56
C GLU A 446 8.01 25.80 -28.55
N VAL A 447 7.41 26.65 -27.70
CA VAL A 447 6.01 27.08 -27.63
C VAL A 447 5.21 26.83 -28.91
N ALA A 448 4.52 25.69 -28.96
CA ALA A 448 3.40 25.41 -29.84
C ALA A 448 2.26 24.87 -28.96
N GLU A 449 1.03 25.29 -29.25
CA GLU A 449 -0.18 24.79 -28.61
C GLU A 449 -0.14 23.25 -28.56
N ALA A 450 -0.50 22.67 -27.41
CA ALA A 450 -0.57 21.22 -27.22
C ALA A 450 -1.37 20.60 -28.38
N PRO A 451 -0.90 19.51 -29.00
CA PRO A 451 -1.74 18.81 -29.96
C PRO A 451 -2.96 18.32 -29.18
N GLU A 452 -4.15 18.77 -29.58
CA GLU A 452 -5.39 18.12 -29.17
C GLU A 452 -5.22 16.63 -29.49
N LEU A 453 -5.04 15.80 -28.45
CA LEU A 453 -5.18 14.36 -28.57
C LEU A 453 -6.54 14.12 -29.24
N ASP A 454 -6.54 13.39 -30.36
CA ASP A 454 -7.74 13.19 -31.17
C ASP A 454 -8.77 12.40 -30.35
N ALA A 455 -9.69 13.12 -29.70
CA ALA A 455 -10.74 12.56 -28.87
C ALA A 455 -11.57 11.50 -29.61
N THR A 456 -11.60 11.56 -30.95
CA THR A 456 -12.27 10.55 -31.78
C THR A 456 -11.50 9.23 -31.85
N ALA A 457 -10.16 9.26 -31.84
CA ALA A 457 -9.30 8.08 -31.85
C ALA A 457 -9.37 7.35 -30.50
N GLN A 458 -9.27 8.07 -29.39
CA GLN A 458 -9.39 7.50 -28.04
C GLN A 458 -10.76 6.87 -27.81
N PHE A 459 -11.83 7.55 -28.26
CA PHE A 459 -13.17 6.99 -28.22
C PHE A 459 -13.28 5.69 -29.05
N TYR A 460 -12.70 5.67 -30.25
CA TYR A 460 -12.73 4.47 -31.10
C TYR A 460 -12.00 3.28 -30.45
N GLU A 461 -10.82 3.50 -29.88
CA GLU A 461 -10.06 2.46 -29.18
C GLU A 461 -10.84 1.90 -27.97
N GLU A 462 -11.40 2.75 -27.12
CA GLU A 462 -12.19 2.30 -25.96
C GLU A 462 -13.45 1.49 -26.38
N VAL A 463 -14.10 1.90 -27.48
CA VAL A 463 -15.25 1.17 -28.03
C VAL A 463 -14.84 -0.21 -28.56
N VAL A 464 -13.70 -0.31 -29.25
CA VAL A 464 -13.15 -1.59 -29.74
C VAL A 464 -12.85 -2.51 -28.56
N GLU A 465 -12.12 -2.04 -27.55
CA GLU A 465 -11.78 -2.84 -26.36
C GLU A 465 -13.04 -3.33 -25.62
N SER A 466 -14.03 -2.45 -25.45
CA SER A 466 -15.31 -2.78 -24.81
C SER A 466 -16.06 -3.87 -25.57
N MET A 467 -16.04 -3.83 -26.91
CA MET A 467 -16.68 -4.84 -27.76
C MET A 467 -15.94 -6.19 -27.77
N GLU A 468 -14.60 -6.17 -27.86
CA GLU A 468 -13.76 -7.38 -27.82
C GLU A 468 -13.93 -8.12 -26.49
N ARG A 469 -13.96 -7.38 -25.37
CA ARG A 469 -14.17 -7.93 -24.04
C ARG A 469 -15.48 -8.72 -23.95
N ILE A 470 -16.56 -8.20 -24.51
CA ILE A 470 -17.88 -8.86 -24.46
C ILE A 470 -17.94 -10.08 -25.38
N GLN A 471 -17.28 -10.04 -26.53
CA GLN A 471 -17.20 -11.19 -27.44
C GLN A 471 -16.49 -12.40 -26.80
N GLY A 472 -15.54 -12.16 -25.89
CA GLY A 472 -14.81 -13.21 -25.15
C GLY A 472 -15.65 -13.98 -24.11
N PHE A 473 -16.86 -13.51 -23.76
CA PHE A 473 -17.76 -14.14 -22.78
C PHE A 473 -19.03 -14.72 -23.42
N THR A 474 -19.77 -15.55 -22.68
CA THR A 474 -21.09 -16.08 -23.08
C THR A 474 -22.08 -14.93 -23.32
N PHE A 475 -22.56 -14.75 -24.56
CA PHE A 475 -23.51 -13.71 -24.95
C PHE A 475 -24.78 -13.69 -24.08
N SER A 476 -25.09 -12.55 -23.46
CA SER A 476 -26.34 -12.28 -22.75
C SER A 476 -26.87 -10.88 -23.05
N ASN A 477 -28.20 -10.72 -23.03
CA ASN A 477 -28.84 -9.41 -23.24
C ASN A 477 -28.42 -8.37 -22.18
N GLN A 478 -28.08 -8.81 -20.96
CA GLN A 478 -27.61 -7.90 -19.90
C GLN A 478 -26.24 -7.29 -20.23
N GLN A 479 -25.31 -8.07 -20.79
CA GLN A 479 -24.00 -7.54 -21.19
C GLN A 479 -24.14 -6.53 -22.33
N MET A 480 -25.08 -6.75 -23.25
CA MET A 480 -25.33 -5.80 -24.33
C MET A 480 -25.90 -4.47 -23.81
N HIS A 481 -26.77 -4.51 -22.78
CA HIS A 481 -27.20 -3.29 -22.09
C HIS A 481 -26.05 -2.58 -21.37
N ASN A 482 -25.14 -3.33 -20.74
CA ASN A 482 -23.96 -2.76 -20.11
C ASN A 482 -23.03 -2.11 -21.15
N LEU A 483 -22.83 -2.73 -22.31
CA LEU A 483 -22.05 -2.15 -23.41
C LEU A 483 -22.65 -0.82 -23.90
N ILE A 484 -23.97 -0.77 -24.08
CA ILE A 484 -24.65 0.46 -24.48
C ILE A 484 -24.41 1.56 -23.44
N LEU A 485 -24.37 1.23 -22.14
CA LEU A 485 -24.05 2.19 -21.10
C LEU A 485 -22.59 2.65 -21.17
N GLU A 486 -21.65 1.74 -21.39
CA GLU A 486 -20.22 2.04 -21.55
C GLU A 486 -19.99 2.98 -22.75
N ILE A 487 -20.48 2.64 -23.93
CA ILE A 487 -20.36 3.48 -25.14
C ILE A 487 -21.00 4.86 -24.92
N ASN A 488 -22.15 4.93 -24.25
CA ASN A 488 -22.80 6.21 -23.94
C ASN A 488 -22.02 7.02 -22.91
N SER A 489 -21.35 6.40 -21.93
CA SER A 489 -20.45 7.10 -21.01
C SER A 489 -19.21 7.62 -21.73
N SER A 490 -18.57 6.83 -22.59
CA SER A 490 -17.38 7.25 -23.35
C SER A 490 -17.73 8.36 -24.34
N LYS A 491 -18.92 8.30 -24.97
CA LYS A 491 -19.45 9.41 -25.78
C LYS A 491 -19.50 10.72 -24.98
N LEU A 492 -19.99 10.67 -23.74
CA LEU A 492 -20.08 11.85 -22.87
C LEU A 492 -18.71 12.32 -22.41
N ALA A 493 -17.78 11.39 -22.14
CA ALA A 493 -16.42 11.68 -21.73
C ALA A 493 -15.62 12.43 -22.82
N TYR A 494 -15.70 11.94 -24.07
CA TYR A 494 -14.99 12.52 -25.21
C TYR A 494 -15.81 13.54 -26.01
N ASN A 495 -17.04 13.83 -25.60
CA ASN A 495 -17.96 14.78 -26.25
C ASN A 495 -18.18 14.50 -27.76
N ILE A 496 -18.39 13.23 -28.10
CA ILE A 496 -18.56 12.77 -29.50
C ILE A 496 -20.01 12.94 -29.98
N SER A 497 -20.18 13.31 -31.25
CA SER A 497 -21.51 13.46 -31.85
C SER A 497 -22.20 12.09 -32.03
N MET A 498 -23.53 12.05 -32.00
CA MET A 498 -24.25 10.76 -32.22
C MET A 498 -24.04 10.19 -33.63
N GLU A 499 -23.70 11.03 -34.61
CA GLU A 499 -23.41 10.60 -35.98
C GLU A 499 -22.06 9.88 -36.02
N ASP A 500 -21.04 10.44 -35.37
CA ASP A 500 -19.72 9.82 -35.26
C ASP A 500 -19.74 8.56 -34.38
N VAL A 501 -20.50 8.56 -33.28
CA VAL A 501 -20.73 7.34 -32.47
C VAL A 501 -21.32 6.24 -33.35
N ALA A 502 -22.35 6.53 -34.14
CA ALA A 502 -22.98 5.53 -35.00
C ALA A 502 -21.99 4.95 -36.02
N LYS A 503 -21.11 5.78 -36.58
CA LYS A 503 -20.05 5.35 -37.49
C LYS A 503 -19.01 4.47 -36.77
N PHE A 504 -18.42 4.97 -35.70
CA PHE A 504 -17.34 4.28 -34.97
C PHE A 504 -17.79 2.98 -34.31
N VAL A 505 -19.01 2.91 -33.77
CA VAL A 505 -19.60 1.69 -33.20
C VAL A 505 -19.72 0.60 -34.26
N PHE A 506 -20.14 0.93 -35.49
CA PHE A 506 -20.21 -0.07 -36.55
C PHE A 506 -18.83 -0.44 -37.10
N SER A 507 -17.92 0.53 -37.22
CA SER A 507 -16.53 0.28 -37.61
C SER A 507 -15.80 -0.64 -36.62
N ALA A 508 -16.00 -0.42 -35.32
CA ALA A 508 -15.49 -1.28 -34.26
C ALA A 508 -16.09 -2.68 -34.35
N PHE A 509 -17.42 -2.79 -34.53
CA PHE A 509 -18.09 -4.07 -34.75
C PHE A 509 -17.50 -4.83 -35.94
N LEU A 510 -17.27 -4.19 -37.09
CA LEU A 510 -16.69 -4.83 -38.27
C LEU A 510 -15.24 -5.28 -38.05
N SER A 511 -14.51 -4.62 -37.16
CA SER A 511 -13.12 -4.94 -36.79
C SER A 511 -12.99 -6.12 -35.83
N LEU A 512 -14.09 -6.58 -35.22
CA LEU A 512 -14.09 -7.75 -34.35
C LEU A 512 -13.67 -9.05 -35.06
N PRO A 513 -13.00 -9.98 -34.34
CA PRO A 513 -12.62 -11.28 -34.89
C PRO A 513 -13.86 -12.10 -35.28
N GLY A 514 -13.80 -12.83 -36.40
CA GLY A 514 -14.92 -13.66 -36.89
C GLY A 514 -15.76 -13.03 -38.00
N ASN A 515 -15.52 -11.76 -38.35
CA ASN A 515 -16.18 -11.07 -39.46
C ASN A 515 -15.52 -11.29 -40.84
N GLU A 516 -14.50 -12.16 -40.93
CA GLU A 516 -13.75 -12.43 -42.17
C GLU A 516 -14.59 -13.19 -43.22
N THR A 517 -15.61 -13.94 -42.78
CA THR A 517 -16.46 -14.74 -43.66
C THR A 517 -17.94 -14.43 -43.45
N TRP A 518 -18.74 -14.57 -44.50
CA TRP A 518 -20.18 -14.30 -44.45
C TRP A 518 -20.94 -15.08 -43.34
N PRO A 519 -20.70 -16.38 -43.10
CA PRO A 519 -21.40 -17.10 -42.04
C PRO A 519 -21.11 -16.56 -40.63
N GLY A 520 -19.85 -16.21 -40.36
CA GLY A 520 -19.44 -15.64 -39.07
C GLY A 520 -20.02 -14.24 -38.85
N LEU A 521 -19.95 -13.38 -39.87
CA LEU A 521 -20.55 -12.05 -39.84
C LEU A 521 -22.08 -12.12 -39.64
N LYS A 522 -22.77 -13.02 -40.33
CA LYS A 522 -24.23 -13.22 -40.18
C LYS A 522 -24.60 -13.64 -38.75
N GLU A 523 -23.84 -14.55 -38.16
CA GLU A 523 -24.07 -15.01 -36.78
C GLU A 523 -23.83 -13.88 -35.77
N LEU A 524 -22.75 -13.11 -35.94
CA LEU A 524 -22.45 -11.95 -35.09
C LEU A 524 -23.51 -10.87 -35.24
N CYS A 525 -23.91 -10.48 -36.45
CA CYS A 525 -24.98 -9.49 -36.63
C CYS A 525 -26.29 -9.89 -35.94
N SER A 526 -26.64 -11.19 -35.96
CA SER A 526 -27.83 -11.71 -35.26
C SER A 526 -27.72 -11.61 -33.74
N LYS A 527 -26.52 -11.84 -33.18
CA LYS A 527 -26.25 -11.73 -31.74
C LYS A 527 -26.25 -10.27 -31.25
N TRP A 528 -25.88 -9.34 -32.12
CA TRP A 528 -25.69 -7.92 -31.80
C TRP A 528 -26.88 -7.03 -32.19
N VAL A 529 -28.00 -7.62 -32.60
CA VAL A 529 -29.22 -6.88 -33.03
C VAL A 529 -29.73 -5.88 -31.99
N LEU A 530 -29.57 -6.19 -30.68
CA LEU A 530 -29.98 -5.29 -29.60
C LEU A 530 -29.13 -4.01 -29.56
N LEU A 531 -27.85 -4.08 -29.95
CA LEU A 531 -27.00 -2.90 -30.09
C LEU A 531 -27.48 -2.06 -31.28
N PHE A 532 -27.75 -2.71 -32.41
CA PHE A 532 -28.09 -2.02 -33.65
C PHE A 532 -29.44 -1.29 -33.55
N THR A 533 -30.44 -1.94 -32.97
CA THR A 533 -31.76 -1.35 -32.71
C THR A 533 -31.70 -0.16 -31.75
N ASN A 534 -30.64 0.00 -30.96
CA ASN A 534 -30.46 1.16 -30.09
C ASN A 534 -29.86 2.36 -30.83
N TYR A 535 -28.84 2.16 -31.67
CA TYR A 535 -28.06 3.24 -32.28
C TYR A 535 -28.52 3.66 -33.69
N TYR A 536 -29.18 2.79 -34.46
CA TYR A 536 -29.49 3.03 -35.88
C TYR A 536 -30.97 3.28 -36.18
N LYS A 537 -31.74 3.81 -35.22
CA LYS A 537 -33.14 4.22 -35.47
C LYS A 537 -33.27 5.44 -36.40
N PRO A 538 -32.47 6.51 -36.24
CA PRO A 538 -32.60 7.67 -37.13
C PRO A 538 -31.96 7.38 -38.49
N LYS A 539 -32.61 7.81 -39.57
CA LYS A 539 -32.08 7.76 -40.95
C LYS A 539 -30.63 8.22 -41.08
N LYS A 540 -30.27 9.32 -40.39
CA LYS A 540 -28.88 9.82 -40.37
C LYS A 540 -27.88 8.81 -39.81
N SER A 541 -28.21 8.11 -38.73
CA SER A 541 -27.34 7.09 -38.14
C SER A 541 -27.23 5.86 -39.04
N GLN A 542 -28.31 5.49 -39.74
CA GLN A 542 -28.30 4.41 -40.75
C GLN A 542 -27.34 4.74 -41.90
N ILE A 543 -27.29 6.00 -42.35
CA ILE A 543 -26.31 6.44 -43.36
C ILE A 543 -24.88 6.34 -42.80
N GLN A 544 -24.65 6.70 -41.54
CA GLN A 544 -23.32 6.56 -40.91
C GLN A 544 -22.88 5.09 -40.79
N LEU A 545 -23.81 4.15 -40.56
CA LEU A 545 -23.55 2.71 -40.64
C LEU A 545 -23.06 2.31 -42.03
N LEU A 546 -23.75 2.77 -43.07
CA LEU A 546 -23.40 2.46 -44.47
C LEU A 546 -22.03 3.06 -44.85
N LEU A 547 -21.69 4.25 -44.34
CA LEU A 547 -20.36 4.85 -44.50
C LEU A 547 -19.27 4.03 -43.79
N ALA A 548 -19.56 3.42 -42.63
CA ALA A 548 -18.63 2.51 -41.98
C ALA A 548 -18.36 1.23 -42.81
N ILE A 549 -19.40 0.69 -43.47
CA ILE A 549 -19.25 -0.43 -44.42
C ILE A 549 -18.38 -0.02 -45.61
N GLU A 550 -18.59 1.20 -46.14
CA GLU A 550 -17.80 1.76 -47.23
C GLU A 550 -16.32 1.91 -46.85
N ASP A 551 -16.02 2.43 -45.65
CA ASP A 551 -14.64 2.60 -45.18
C ASP A 551 -13.94 1.24 -45.02
N ARG A 552 -14.62 0.23 -44.47
CA ARG A 552 -14.10 -1.14 -44.41
C ARG A 552 -13.88 -1.76 -45.80
N TYR A 553 -14.74 -1.45 -46.78
CA TYR A 553 -14.52 -1.87 -48.16
C TYR A 553 -13.27 -1.22 -48.78
N LYS A 554 -12.99 0.06 -48.49
CA LYS A 554 -11.78 0.74 -48.96
C LYS A 554 -10.51 0.09 -48.39
N GLU A 555 -10.55 -0.38 -47.15
CA GLU A 555 -9.42 -1.07 -46.49
C GLU A 555 -9.16 -2.47 -47.06
N ASN A 556 -10.22 -3.27 -47.30
CA ASN A 556 -10.07 -4.64 -47.83
C ASN A 556 -11.10 -4.99 -48.93
N ALA A 557 -10.97 -4.34 -50.09
CA ALA A 557 -11.92 -4.49 -51.19
C ALA A 557 -11.99 -5.92 -51.78
N LYS A 558 -10.89 -6.70 -51.74
CA LYS A 558 -10.82 -8.02 -52.40
C LYS A 558 -11.62 -9.08 -51.66
N ASP A 559 -11.52 -9.11 -50.34
CA ASP A 559 -12.15 -10.15 -49.53
C ASP A 559 -13.53 -9.69 -49.02
N PHE A 560 -13.68 -8.40 -48.69
CA PHE A 560 -14.94 -7.86 -48.15
C PHE A 560 -15.95 -7.47 -49.24
N GLY A 561 -15.49 -7.09 -50.44
CA GLY A 561 -16.35 -6.67 -51.56
C GLY A 561 -17.51 -7.62 -51.88
N PRO A 562 -17.29 -8.94 -52.01
CA PRO A 562 -18.36 -9.91 -52.26
C PRO A 562 -19.37 -10.06 -51.11
N ILE A 563 -19.02 -9.62 -49.90
CA ILE A 563 -19.84 -9.71 -48.69
C ILE A 563 -20.78 -8.50 -48.57
N VAL A 564 -20.36 -7.32 -49.04
CA VAL A 564 -21.09 -6.05 -48.87
C VAL A 564 -22.56 -6.11 -49.31
N PRO A 565 -22.94 -6.58 -50.52
CA PRO A 565 -24.35 -6.63 -50.93
C PRO A 565 -25.20 -7.55 -50.04
N ARG A 566 -24.60 -8.65 -49.58
CA ARG A 566 -25.28 -9.60 -48.69
C ARG A 566 -25.51 -9.00 -47.31
N LEU A 567 -24.53 -8.25 -46.80
CA LEU A 567 -24.63 -7.55 -45.52
C LEU A 567 -25.72 -6.48 -45.56
N VAL A 568 -25.73 -5.62 -46.58
CA VAL A 568 -26.73 -4.55 -46.71
C VAL A 568 -28.15 -5.14 -46.86
N HIS A 569 -28.32 -6.17 -47.70
CA HIS A 569 -29.60 -6.87 -47.84
C HIS A 569 -30.03 -7.53 -46.51
N PHE A 570 -29.12 -8.15 -45.76
CA PHE A 570 -29.43 -8.79 -44.48
C PHE A 570 -29.80 -7.79 -43.39
N LEU A 571 -29.13 -6.62 -43.34
CA LEU A 571 -29.46 -5.55 -42.39
C LEU A 571 -30.83 -4.91 -42.68
N TYR A 572 -31.26 -4.90 -43.94
CA TYR A 572 -32.60 -4.47 -44.37
C TYR A 572 -33.65 -5.56 -44.08
N ASN A 573 -33.57 -6.71 -44.76
CA ASN A 573 -34.65 -7.69 -44.80
C ASN A 573 -34.76 -8.58 -43.55
N ASP A 574 -33.64 -8.96 -42.93
CA ASP A 574 -33.65 -9.95 -41.83
C ASP A 574 -33.55 -9.30 -40.44
N LEU A 575 -32.85 -8.16 -40.31
CA LEU A 575 -32.61 -7.50 -39.02
C LEU A 575 -33.38 -6.18 -38.83
N ASP A 576 -34.04 -5.65 -39.86
CA ASP A 576 -34.84 -4.41 -39.79
C ASP A 576 -34.08 -3.22 -39.18
N VAL A 577 -32.79 -3.09 -39.54
CA VAL A 577 -31.88 -2.03 -39.05
C VAL A 577 -31.78 -0.87 -40.05
N LEU A 578 -31.91 -1.16 -41.35
CA LEU A 578 -31.82 -0.19 -42.42
C LEU A 578 -33.17 -0.01 -43.09
N GLU A 579 -33.53 1.24 -43.40
CA GLU A 579 -34.68 1.57 -44.24
C GLU A 579 -34.26 1.76 -45.70
N GLU A 580 -35.20 1.55 -46.63
CA GLU A 580 -34.97 1.67 -48.07
C GLU A 580 -34.41 3.05 -48.45
N ASP A 581 -35.05 4.11 -47.93
CA ASP A 581 -34.66 5.51 -48.12
C ASP A 581 -33.19 5.80 -47.76
N SER A 582 -32.67 5.13 -46.72
CA SER A 582 -31.28 5.29 -46.26
C SER A 582 -30.29 4.63 -47.23
N ILE A 583 -30.66 3.47 -47.77
CA ILE A 583 -29.85 2.71 -48.73
C ILE A 583 -29.78 3.45 -50.06
N LEU A 584 -30.91 3.95 -50.56
CA LEU A 584 -30.98 4.72 -51.80
C LEU A 584 -30.19 6.02 -51.72
N GLU A 585 -30.31 6.75 -50.61
CA GLU A 585 -29.57 8.01 -50.39
C GLU A 585 -28.06 7.75 -50.33
N TRP A 586 -27.59 6.79 -49.51
CA TRP A 586 -26.18 6.44 -49.46
C TRP A 586 -25.68 5.98 -50.83
N ALA A 587 -26.41 5.09 -51.51
CA ALA A 587 -26.00 4.58 -52.80
C ALA A 587 -25.84 5.72 -53.83
N GLY A 588 -26.68 6.77 -53.77
CA GLY A 588 -26.57 7.97 -54.60
C GLY A 588 -25.35 8.85 -54.31
N THR A 589 -24.72 8.72 -53.14
CA THR A 589 -23.48 9.44 -52.77
C THR A 589 -22.20 8.75 -53.27
N ILE A 590 -22.29 7.48 -53.69
CA ILE A 590 -21.14 6.71 -54.20
C ILE A 590 -20.82 7.13 -55.63
N ASP A 591 -19.53 7.38 -55.93
CA ASP A 591 -19.06 7.73 -57.27
C ASP A 591 -19.46 6.69 -58.34
N GLU A 592 -19.94 7.16 -59.48
CA GLU A 592 -20.44 6.33 -60.59
C GLU A 592 -19.36 5.42 -61.18
N ALA A 593 -18.08 5.81 -61.05
CA ALA A 593 -16.94 5.02 -61.50
C ALA A 593 -16.46 3.98 -60.49
N SER A 594 -17.03 3.94 -59.27
CA SER A 594 -16.60 3.03 -58.21
C SER A 594 -17.09 1.60 -58.44
N GLU A 595 -16.18 0.62 -58.25
CA GLU A 595 -16.50 -0.80 -58.28
C GLU A 595 -17.56 -1.17 -57.20
N LEU A 596 -17.61 -0.44 -56.08
CA LEU A 596 -18.63 -0.61 -55.05
C LEU A 596 -20.05 -0.35 -55.58
N ARG A 597 -20.21 0.68 -56.42
CA ARG A 597 -21.49 1.02 -57.06
C ARG A 597 -21.97 -0.11 -57.97
N ARG A 598 -21.04 -0.77 -58.68
CA ARG A 598 -21.34 -1.93 -59.52
C ARG A 598 -21.80 -3.14 -58.70
N ILE A 599 -21.17 -3.35 -57.55
CA ILE A 599 -21.45 -4.49 -56.65
C ILE A 599 -22.78 -4.32 -55.89
N ILE A 600 -23.12 -3.09 -55.48
CA ILE A 600 -24.39 -2.81 -54.77
C ILE A 600 -25.61 -2.68 -55.70
N LYS A 601 -25.38 -2.41 -57.00
CA LYS A 601 -26.42 -2.16 -58.00
C LYS A 601 -27.56 -3.19 -58.01
N PRO A 602 -27.32 -4.52 -57.91
CA PRO A 602 -28.41 -5.50 -57.86
C PRO A 602 -29.33 -5.36 -56.64
N VAL A 603 -28.82 -4.87 -55.51
CA VAL A 603 -29.63 -4.64 -54.29
C VAL A 603 -30.47 -3.38 -54.45
N VAL A 604 -29.90 -2.33 -55.04
CA VAL A 604 -30.62 -1.08 -55.32
C VAL A 604 -31.72 -1.28 -56.36
N GLU A 605 -31.45 -2.04 -57.43
CA GLU A 605 -32.46 -2.37 -58.45
C GLU A 605 -33.56 -3.29 -57.90
N TRP A 606 -33.24 -4.17 -56.95
CA TRP A 606 -34.23 -5.00 -56.26
C TRP A 606 -35.16 -4.17 -55.38
N LEU A 607 -34.62 -3.25 -54.56
CA LEU A 607 -35.41 -2.35 -53.72
C LEU A 607 -36.37 -1.47 -54.55
N GLN A 608 -35.89 -0.95 -55.69
CA GLN A 608 -36.70 -0.13 -56.60
C GLN A 608 -37.79 -0.92 -57.34
N GLN A 609 -37.64 -2.24 -57.51
CA GLN A 609 -38.65 -3.09 -58.13
C GLN A 609 -39.75 -3.49 -57.13
N ASP A 610 -39.39 -3.73 -55.86
CA ASP A 610 -40.35 -4.01 -54.78
C ASP A 610 -41.25 -2.78 -54.53
N SER A 611 -40.69 -1.56 -54.55
CA SER A 611 -41.47 -0.33 -54.36
C SER A 611 -42.50 -0.07 -55.46
N ASP A 612 -42.18 -0.45 -56.71
CA ASP A 612 -43.08 -0.27 -57.86
C ASP A 612 -44.23 -1.30 -57.84
N GLU A 613 -44.09 -2.47 -57.20
CA GLU A 613 -45.16 -3.47 -57.06
C GLU A 613 -46.17 -3.12 -55.93
N ASP A 614 -45.73 -2.43 -54.87
CA ASP A 614 -46.60 -2.01 -53.75
C ASP A 614 -47.50 -0.80 -54.08
N GLU A 615 -47.12 0.07 -55.03
CA GLU A 615 -48.00 1.16 -55.50
C GLU A 615 -49.18 0.63 -56.34
N ASP A 616 -48.99 -0.47 -57.07
CA ASP A 616 -50.00 -1.07 -57.97
C ASP A 616 -51.10 -1.88 -57.25
N GLU A 617 -50.93 -2.28 -55.98
CA GLU A 617 -52.00 -2.93 -55.18
C GLU A 617 -52.94 -1.92 -54.48
N SER A 618 -52.61 -0.62 -54.47
CA SER A 618 -53.44 0.41 -53.80
C SER A 618 -54.54 1.05 -54.67
N GLU A 619 -54.60 0.72 -55.97
CA GLU A 619 -55.70 1.13 -56.86
C GLU A 619 -56.76 0.01 -57.09
N GLY A 620 -56.84 -0.95 -56.16
CA GLY A 620 -57.60 -2.19 -56.32
C GLY A 620 -58.54 -2.63 -55.20
N GLU A 621 -59.09 -1.76 -54.35
CA GLU A 621 -60.40 -1.97 -53.65
C GLU A 621 -61.02 -0.69 -53.07
#